data_AF-A0A803L7T2-F1
#
_entry.id   AF-A0A803L7T2-F1
#
_cell.length_a   1.000
_cell.length_b   1.000
_cell.length_c   1.000
_cell.angle_alpha   90.00
_cell.angle_beta   90.00
_cell.angle_gamma   90.00
#
_symmetry.space_group_name_H-M   'P 1'
#
loop_
_entity.id
_entity.type
_entity.pdbx_description
1 polymer ?
#
loop_
_entity_poly.entity_id
_entity_poly.type
_entity_poly.pdbx_seq_one_letter_code
_entity_poly.pdbx_strand_id
1 'polypeptide(L)'
;MVVLSSTSTNKISLTILHQVPEGHVGVYWRGGALLKTITDPGVRNIPCGTKGGVMINFNRIEVVNRLNKDAVYDTLLNYGVHYDKTWIYDKIHHEINQFCSSHALQQVYIDMFDQIDERMKDALQGDCTRYAPGVEIISVRVTKPTIPESIRHNYEQMEEERTKIIMEQKLMEKESARSQQQIDNEMNLAREKSMADAYYYRLVKEAEANTLKLTPQYLELRFIEAIANNTKMYFGDKIPNMVFDQKLLGNFLESVAKMPRKEAF
;
A
#
# COMPACT_ATOMS: atom_id res chain seq x y z
N MET A 1 -2.96 -56.95 -15.71
CA MET A 1 -3.52 -58.12 -15.00
C MET A 1 -2.72 -58.32 -13.73
N VAL A 2 -3.30 -58.00 -12.57
CA VAL A 2 -2.83 -58.49 -11.27
C VAL A 2 -4.09 -58.89 -10.51
N VAL A 3 -4.22 -60.19 -10.27
CA VAL A 3 -5.23 -60.79 -9.41
C VAL A 3 -4.56 -61.02 -8.06
N LEU A 4 -5.14 -60.50 -6.98
CA LEU A 4 -4.83 -60.95 -5.63
C LEU A 4 -6.14 -61.22 -4.89
N SER A 5 -6.40 -62.50 -4.70
CA SER A 5 -7.41 -63.06 -3.81
C SER A 5 -6.78 -63.29 -2.44
N SER A 6 -7.23 -62.58 -1.42
CA SER A 6 -7.31 -63.11 -0.05
C SER A 6 -8.21 -62.25 0.83
N THR A 7 -9.10 -62.93 1.51
CA THR A 7 -10.04 -62.44 2.50
C THR A 7 -9.32 -62.09 3.81
N SER A 8 -9.37 -60.84 4.27
CA SER A 8 -9.34 -60.52 5.70
C SER A 8 -9.96 -59.15 5.98
N THR A 9 -10.83 -59.11 6.98
CA THR A 9 -11.57 -57.93 7.44
C THR A 9 -10.63 -57.01 8.22
N ASN A 10 -10.03 -56.05 7.53
CA ASN A 10 -9.50 -54.83 8.12
C ASN A 10 -9.62 -53.73 7.06
N LYS A 11 -10.52 -52.76 7.29
CA LYS A 11 -10.67 -51.57 6.42
C LYS A 11 -9.48 -50.64 6.63
N ILE A 12 -8.29 -51.07 6.21
CA ILE A 12 -7.20 -50.16 5.90
C ILE A 12 -7.58 -49.59 4.54
N SER A 13 -8.06 -48.35 4.52
CA SER A 13 -8.23 -47.59 3.29
C SER A 13 -6.84 -47.34 2.71
N LEU A 14 -6.30 -48.32 1.99
CA LEU A 14 -5.15 -48.16 1.11
C LEU A 14 -5.56 -47.17 0.03
N THR A 15 -5.31 -45.89 0.28
CA THR A 15 -5.37 -44.86 -0.76
C THR A 15 -4.21 -45.15 -1.70
N ILE A 16 -4.46 -45.96 -2.72
CA ILE A 16 -3.50 -46.23 -3.80
C ILE A 16 -3.28 -44.88 -4.49
N LEU A 17 -2.13 -44.24 -4.23
CA LEU A 17 -1.68 -43.10 -5.03
C LEU A 17 -1.44 -43.61 -6.45
N HIS A 18 -2.29 -43.16 -7.38
CA HIS A 18 -2.11 -43.40 -8.80
C HIS A 18 -1.79 -42.06 -9.46
N GLN A 19 -0.67 -42.01 -10.17
CA GLN A 19 -0.16 -40.82 -10.83
C GLN A 19 -0.24 -40.98 -12.34
N VAL A 20 -0.76 -39.95 -13.03
CA VAL A 20 -0.84 -39.92 -14.49
C VAL A 20 0.34 -39.10 -15.02
N PRO A 21 1.20 -39.66 -15.87
CA PRO A 21 2.29 -38.94 -16.52
C PRO A 21 1.80 -37.77 -17.37
N GLU A 22 2.65 -36.77 -17.57
CA GLU A 22 2.34 -35.63 -18.43
C GLU A 22 1.96 -36.07 -19.87
N GLY A 23 1.03 -35.32 -20.48
CA GLY A 23 0.51 -35.61 -21.82
C GLY A 23 -0.49 -36.76 -21.91
N HIS A 24 -0.78 -37.43 -20.80
CA HIS A 24 -1.75 -38.53 -20.75
C HIS A 24 -2.94 -38.16 -19.86
N VAL A 25 -4.07 -38.81 -20.14
CA VAL A 25 -5.29 -38.66 -19.37
C VAL A 25 -5.64 -40.00 -18.76
N GLY A 26 -5.71 -40.06 -17.43
CA GLY A 26 -6.07 -41.28 -16.71
C GLY A 26 -7.56 -41.57 -16.83
N VAL A 27 -7.90 -42.76 -17.32
CA VAL A 27 -9.27 -43.27 -17.42
C VAL A 27 -9.40 -44.51 -16.52
N TYR A 28 -10.38 -44.51 -15.61
CA TYR A 28 -10.48 -45.52 -14.56
C TYR A 28 -11.86 -46.17 -14.54
N TRP A 29 -11.91 -47.45 -14.15
CA TRP A 29 -13.13 -48.18 -13.86
C TRP A 29 -13.22 -48.51 -12.37
N ARG A 30 -14.38 -48.26 -11.75
CA ARG A 30 -14.67 -48.66 -10.36
C ARG A 30 -15.95 -49.46 -10.33
N GLY A 31 -15.89 -50.69 -9.84
CA GLY A 31 -17.05 -51.60 -9.82
C GLY A 31 -17.61 -51.92 -11.22
N GLY A 32 -16.75 -51.94 -12.24
CA GLY A 32 -17.14 -52.23 -13.63
C GLY A 32 -17.68 -51.04 -14.42
N ALA A 33 -17.90 -49.88 -13.79
CA ALA A 33 -18.35 -48.66 -14.45
C ALA A 33 -17.19 -47.70 -14.71
N LEU A 34 -17.18 -47.08 -15.91
CA LEU A 34 -16.25 -46.02 -16.25
C LEU A 34 -16.53 -44.79 -15.37
N LEU A 35 -15.50 -44.27 -14.70
CA LEU A 35 -15.60 -43.03 -13.95
C LEU A 35 -15.85 -41.86 -14.92
N LYS A 36 -16.81 -40.99 -14.58
CA LYS A 36 -17.19 -39.84 -15.41
C LYS A 36 -16.09 -38.76 -15.48
N THR A 37 -15.10 -38.82 -14.60
CA THR A 37 -14.04 -37.83 -14.45
C THR A 37 -12.69 -38.41 -14.87
N ILE A 38 -11.97 -37.65 -15.68
CA ILE A 38 -10.61 -37.92 -16.12
C ILE A 38 -9.57 -37.35 -15.14
N THR A 39 -8.39 -37.96 -15.06
CA THR A 39 -7.28 -37.51 -14.19
C THR A 39 -6.16 -36.87 -15.03
N ASP A 40 -5.96 -35.58 -14.84
CA ASP A 40 -4.88 -34.73 -15.38
C ASP A 40 -3.57 -34.86 -14.57
N PRO A 41 -2.40 -34.53 -15.16
CA PRO A 41 -1.10 -34.55 -14.49
C PRO A 41 -1.01 -33.65 -13.26
N GLY A 42 -0.08 -33.97 -12.36
CA GLY A 42 0.17 -33.25 -11.10
C GLY A 42 -0.04 -34.09 -9.85
N VAL A 43 0.22 -33.48 -8.68
CA VAL A 43 0.06 -34.13 -7.38
C VAL A 43 -1.33 -33.82 -6.84
N ARG A 44 -2.05 -34.85 -6.38
CA ARG A 44 -3.42 -34.74 -5.89
C ARG A 44 -3.55 -35.22 -4.45
N ASN A 45 -4.50 -34.63 -3.72
CA ASN A 45 -4.89 -35.02 -2.37
C ASN A 45 -3.71 -35.12 -1.40
N ILE A 46 -3.04 -34.00 -1.16
CA ILE A 46 -1.94 -33.91 -0.20
C ILE A 46 -2.51 -33.52 1.17
N PRO A 47 -2.62 -34.46 2.12
CA PRO A 47 -3.02 -34.12 3.48
C PRO A 47 -1.90 -33.33 4.16
N CYS A 48 -2.26 -32.27 4.85
CA CYS A 48 -1.34 -31.38 5.53
C CYS A 48 -1.85 -31.05 6.93
N GLY A 49 -1.02 -31.27 7.95
CA GLY A 49 -1.32 -30.90 9.33
C GLY A 49 -0.84 -29.48 9.61
N THR A 50 -1.75 -28.57 9.96
CA THR A 50 -1.39 -27.20 10.37
C THR A 50 -0.79 -27.20 11.78
N LYS A 51 -0.07 -26.13 12.16
CA LYS A 51 0.45 -25.93 13.52
C LYS A 51 -0.62 -26.06 14.62
N GLY A 52 -1.87 -25.70 14.30
CA GLY A 52 -3.02 -25.81 15.19
C GLY A 52 -3.62 -27.21 15.30
N GLY A 53 -3.05 -28.22 14.63
CA GLY A 53 -3.54 -29.60 14.64
C GLY A 53 -4.72 -29.87 13.71
N VAL A 54 -5.15 -28.87 12.92
CA VAL A 54 -6.20 -29.08 11.92
C VAL A 54 -5.61 -29.71 10.67
N MET A 55 -6.20 -30.81 10.24
CA MET A 55 -5.88 -31.48 8.98
C MET A 55 -6.61 -30.79 7.83
N ILE A 56 -5.85 -30.30 6.87
CA ILE A 56 -6.35 -29.76 5.59
C ILE A 56 -5.85 -30.62 4.44
N ASN A 57 -6.47 -30.51 3.27
CA ASN A 57 -6.09 -31.27 2.09
C ASN A 57 -5.88 -30.36 0.88
N PHE A 58 -4.70 -30.36 0.27
CA PHE A 58 -4.47 -29.70 -1.01
C PHE A 58 -4.96 -30.63 -2.13
N ASN A 59 -6.00 -30.19 -2.85
CA ASN A 59 -6.67 -31.03 -3.83
C ASN A 59 -5.77 -31.28 -5.04
N ARG A 60 -5.09 -30.25 -5.53
CA ARG A 60 -4.26 -30.30 -6.73
C ARG A 60 -3.10 -29.29 -6.66
N ILE A 61 -1.90 -29.77 -6.97
CA ILE A 61 -0.72 -28.94 -7.22
C ILE A 61 -0.21 -29.29 -8.61
N GLU A 62 -0.17 -28.28 -9.47
CA GLU A 62 0.31 -28.38 -10.85
C GLU A 62 1.72 -27.81 -10.91
N VAL A 63 2.64 -28.56 -11.53
CA VAL A 63 3.99 -28.10 -11.79
C VAL A 63 4.26 -28.28 -13.27
N VAL A 64 4.84 -27.26 -13.89
CA VAL A 64 5.31 -27.31 -15.27
C VAL A 64 6.82 -27.27 -15.22
N ASN A 65 7.47 -28.33 -15.72
CA ASN A 65 8.92 -28.42 -15.78
C ASN A 65 9.42 -28.66 -17.21
N ARG A 66 10.69 -28.35 -17.43
CA ARG A 66 11.41 -28.60 -18.68
C ARG A 66 12.76 -29.23 -18.36
N LEU A 67 13.14 -30.25 -19.14
CA LEU A 67 14.48 -30.82 -19.11
C LEU A 67 15.29 -30.24 -20.27
N ASN A 68 16.42 -29.62 -19.98
CA ASN A 68 17.31 -29.08 -21.01
C ASN A 68 17.88 -30.22 -21.85
N LYS A 69 17.78 -30.09 -23.18
CA LYS A 69 18.22 -31.07 -24.18
C LYS A 69 19.65 -31.55 -23.94
N ASP A 70 20.54 -30.63 -23.57
CA ASP A 70 21.97 -30.93 -23.41
C ASP A 70 22.23 -31.78 -22.16
N ALA A 71 21.36 -31.70 -21.15
CA ALA A 71 21.48 -32.41 -19.87
C ALA A 71 20.56 -33.66 -19.78
N VAL A 72 19.84 -33.99 -20.86
CA VAL A 72 18.91 -35.14 -20.87
C VAL A 72 19.63 -36.43 -20.56
N TYR A 73 20.75 -36.68 -21.24
CA TYR A 73 21.49 -37.93 -21.10
C TYR A 73 21.98 -38.15 -19.66
N ASP A 74 22.63 -37.15 -19.07
CA ASP A 74 23.18 -37.23 -17.71
C ASP A 74 22.08 -37.36 -16.65
N THR A 75 20.97 -36.63 -16.82
CA THR A 75 19.82 -36.70 -15.90
C THR A 75 19.19 -38.09 -15.91
N LEU A 76 18.99 -38.66 -17.11
CA LEU A 76 18.43 -40.00 -17.25
C LEU A 76 19.39 -41.09 -16.77
N LEU A 77 20.70 -40.91 -16.95
CA LEU A 77 21.71 -41.85 -16.48
C LEU A 77 21.75 -41.91 -14.94
N ASN A 78 21.67 -40.75 -14.28
CA ASN A 78 21.78 -40.66 -12.82
C ASN A 78 20.47 -40.97 -12.09
N TYR A 79 19.33 -40.54 -12.66
CA TYR A 79 18.03 -40.56 -11.97
C TYR A 79 16.95 -41.40 -12.66
N GLY A 80 17.24 -41.90 -13.87
CA GLY A 80 16.28 -42.67 -14.66
C GLY A 80 15.22 -41.82 -15.34
N VAL A 81 14.29 -42.49 -16.01
CA VAL A 81 13.18 -41.87 -16.76
C VAL A 81 12.22 -41.09 -15.85
N HIS A 82 12.10 -41.50 -14.59
CA HIS A 82 11.19 -40.90 -13.60
C HIS A 82 11.91 -39.92 -12.65
N TYR A 83 12.81 -39.09 -13.20
CA TYR A 83 13.53 -38.09 -12.42
C TYR A 83 12.58 -37.06 -11.77
N ASP A 84 11.47 -36.77 -12.46
CA ASP A 84 10.39 -35.87 -12.06
C ASP A 84 9.73 -36.31 -10.75
N LYS A 85 9.55 -37.62 -10.54
CA LYS A 85 9.01 -38.16 -9.30
C LYS A 85 9.88 -37.85 -8.10
N THR A 86 11.17 -38.15 -8.19
CA THR A 86 12.11 -37.98 -7.08
C THR A 86 12.35 -36.51 -6.76
N TRP A 87 12.58 -35.69 -7.80
CA TRP A 87 13.04 -34.31 -7.61
C TRP A 87 11.90 -33.29 -7.53
N ILE A 88 10.73 -33.60 -8.08
CA ILE A 88 9.59 -32.68 -8.11
C ILE A 88 8.49 -33.20 -7.19
N TYR A 89 7.89 -34.34 -7.50
CA TYR A 89 6.65 -34.77 -6.85
C TYR A 89 6.83 -35.17 -5.38
N ASP A 90 7.85 -35.98 -5.08
CA ASP A 90 8.15 -36.38 -3.70
C ASP A 90 8.58 -35.17 -2.85
N LYS A 91 9.26 -34.21 -3.48
CA LYS A 91 9.70 -32.97 -2.84
C LYS A 91 8.55 -32.05 -2.46
N ILE A 92 7.52 -31.91 -3.30
CA ILE A 92 6.32 -31.12 -3.01
C ILE A 92 5.65 -31.58 -1.71
N HIS A 93 5.53 -32.89 -1.50
CA HIS A 93 4.93 -33.42 -0.28
C HIS A 93 5.70 -33.00 0.98
N HIS A 94 7.03 -33.05 0.93
CA HIS A 94 7.89 -32.61 2.04
C HIS A 94 7.72 -31.11 2.31
N GLU A 95 7.81 -30.27 1.28
CA GLU A 95 7.74 -28.80 1.42
C GLU A 95 6.37 -28.33 1.91
N ILE A 96 5.27 -28.88 1.37
CA ILE A 96 3.92 -28.54 1.84
C ILE A 96 3.75 -28.91 3.32
N ASN A 97 4.17 -30.11 3.71
CA ASN A 97 4.03 -30.56 5.10
C ASN A 97 4.88 -29.73 6.06
N GLN A 98 6.09 -29.34 5.65
CA GLN A 98 6.96 -28.44 6.42
C GLN A 98 6.34 -27.04 6.55
N PHE A 99 5.73 -26.54 5.47
CA PHE A 99 5.03 -25.27 5.46
C PHE A 99 3.82 -25.26 6.40
N CYS A 100 2.93 -26.25 6.34
CA CYS A 100 1.76 -26.29 7.25
C CYS A 100 2.16 -26.49 8.71
N SER A 101 3.21 -27.27 8.99
CA SER A 101 3.66 -27.52 10.37
C SER A 101 4.13 -26.23 11.06
N SER A 102 4.61 -25.24 10.30
CA SER A 102 5.08 -23.96 10.83
C SER A 102 4.01 -22.87 10.92
N HIS A 103 2.86 -23.03 10.25
CA HIS A 103 1.83 -21.98 10.12
C HIS A 103 0.46 -22.42 10.65
N ALA A 104 -0.32 -21.45 11.13
CA ALA A 104 -1.71 -21.69 11.54
C ALA A 104 -2.64 -21.83 10.32
N LEU A 105 -3.81 -22.44 10.51
CA LEU A 105 -4.81 -22.63 9.44
C LEU A 105 -5.18 -21.31 8.73
N GLN A 106 -5.47 -20.25 9.51
CA GLN A 106 -5.81 -18.92 8.98
C GLN A 106 -4.72 -18.39 8.05
N GLN A 107 -3.45 -18.51 8.47
CA GLN A 107 -2.32 -18.01 7.71
C GLN A 107 -2.15 -18.77 6.40
N VAL A 108 -2.30 -20.09 6.42
CA VAL A 108 -2.17 -20.94 5.22
C VAL A 108 -3.33 -20.74 4.25
N TYR A 109 -4.56 -20.58 4.77
CA TYR A 109 -5.77 -20.53 3.94
C TYR A 109 -6.08 -19.14 3.39
N ILE A 110 -5.67 -18.08 4.09
CA ILE A 110 -6.06 -16.69 3.79
C ILE A 110 -4.83 -15.81 3.60
N ASP A 111 -4.02 -15.62 4.64
CA ASP A 111 -3.01 -14.55 4.65
C ASP A 111 -1.82 -14.80 3.71
N MET A 112 -1.41 -16.07 3.56
CA MET A 112 -0.17 -16.45 2.87
C MET A 112 -0.41 -17.35 1.66
N PHE A 113 -1.66 -17.62 1.29
CA PHE A 113 -1.99 -18.54 0.19
C PHE A 113 -1.31 -18.12 -1.12
N ASP A 114 -1.34 -16.82 -1.44
CA ASP A 114 -0.75 -16.28 -2.66
C ASP A 114 0.79 -16.41 -2.70
N GLN A 115 1.44 -16.60 -1.55
CA GLN A 115 2.89 -16.76 -1.46
C GLN A 115 3.33 -18.22 -1.59
N ILE A 116 2.41 -19.19 -1.49
CA ILE A 116 2.76 -20.61 -1.51
C ILE A 116 3.33 -20.99 -2.88
N ASP A 117 2.74 -20.48 -3.96
CA ASP A 117 3.15 -20.77 -5.34
C ASP A 117 4.63 -20.41 -5.57
N GLU A 118 5.02 -19.18 -5.24
CA GLU A 118 6.40 -18.71 -5.43
C GLU A 118 7.38 -19.41 -4.48
N ARG A 119 7.02 -19.59 -3.20
CA ARG A 119 7.89 -20.31 -2.26
C ARG A 119 8.15 -21.74 -2.69
N MET A 120 7.12 -22.43 -3.21
CA MET A 120 7.25 -23.79 -3.71
C MET A 120 8.14 -23.84 -4.95
N LYS A 121 7.95 -22.91 -5.89
CA LYS A 121 8.78 -22.80 -7.08
C LYS A 121 10.24 -22.57 -6.72
N ASP A 122 10.53 -21.63 -5.82
CA ASP A 122 11.89 -21.31 -5.39
C ASP A 122 12.56 -22.49 -4.67
N ALA A 123 11.83 -23.19 -3.80
CA ALA A 123 12.33 -24.37 -3.09
C ALA A 123 12.65 -25.52 -4.06
N LEU A 124 11.75 -25.81 -5.00
CA LEU A 124 11.95 -26.85 -6.02
C LEU A 124 13.12 -26.49 -6.96
N GLN A 125 13.19 -25.24 -7.42
CA GLN A 125 14.26 -24.79 -8.30
C GLN A 125 15.61 -24.79 -7.57
N GLY A 126 15.66 -24.44 -6.29
CA GLY A 126 16.88 -24.48 -5.48
C GLY A 126 17.50 -25.88 -5.43
N ASP A 127 16.68 -26.90 -5.18
CA ASP A 127 17.14 -28.29 -5.15
C ASP A 127 17.49 -28.81 -6.55
N CYS A 128 16.69 -28.50 -7.57
CA CYS A 128 17.00 -28.88 -8.95
C CYS A 128 18.33 -28.26 -9.41
N THR A 129 18.59 -27.00 -9.09
CA THR A 129 19.85 -26.33 -9.47
C THR A 129 21.07 -27.01 -8.84
N ARG A 130 20.92 -27.57 -7.63
CA ARG A 130 22.02 -28.21 -6.90
C ARG A 130 22.27 -29.66 -7.33
N TYR A 131 21.23 -30.43 -7.60
CA TYR A 131 21.33 -31.87 -7.81
C TYR A 131 21.01 -32.31 -9.25
N ALA A 132 20.10 -31.62 -9.94
CA ALA A 132 19.66 -31.95 -11.30
C ALA A 132 19.64 -30.69 -12.17
N PRO A 133 20.81 -30.11 -12.52
CA PRO A 133 20.89 -28.78 -13.15
C PRO A 133 20.24 -28.70 -14.55
N GLY A 134 19.92 -29.84 -15.15
CA GLY A 134 19.15 -29.90 -16.39
C GLY A 134 17.66 -29.64 -16.22
N VAL A 135 17.12 -29.72 -15.00
CA VAL A 135 15.68 -29.58 -14.71
C VAL A 135 15.37 -28.14 -14.32
N GLU A 136 14.44 -27.54 -15.06
CA GLU A 136 13.96 -26.18 -14.86
C GLU A 136 12.47 -26.19 -14.52
N ILE A 137 12.11 -25.49 -13.44
CA ILE A 137 10.74 -25.31 -12.99
C ILE A 137 10.20 -23.98 -13.56
N ILE A 138 9.22 -24.06 -14.45
CA ILE A 138 8.66 -22.89 -15.13
C ILE A 138 7.62 -22.22 -14.23
N SER A 139 6.67 -23.01 -13.73
CA SER A 139 5.59 -22.51 -12.89
C SER A 139 5.06 -23.59 -11.96
N VAL A 140 4.67 -23.17 -10.76
CA VAL A 140 3.93 -23.97 -9.80
C VAL A 140 2.61 -23.28 -9.53
N ARG A 141 1.51 -24.04 -9.49
CA ARG A 141 0.18 -23.56 -9.12
C ARG A 141 -0.40 -24.47 -8.06
N VAL A 142 -0.68 -23.91 -6.89
CA VAL A 142 -1.31 -24.60 -5.77
C VAL A 142 -2.79 -24.22 -5.74
N THR A 143 -3.67 -25.22 -5.66
CA THR A 143 -5.10 -24.96 -5.44
C THR A 143 -5.40 -24.76 -3.96
N LYS A 144 -6.43 -23.95 -3.66
CA LYS A 144 -6.83 -23.66 -2.28
C LYS A 144 -7.14 -24.97 -1.53
N PRO A 145 -6.60 -25.16 -0.31
CA PRO A 145 -6.79 -26.40 0.43
C PRO A 145 -8.24 -26.52 0.91
N THR A 146 -8.75 -27.75 0.94
CA THR A 146 -10.07 -28.05 1.48
C THR A 146 -10.01 -28.14 3.00
N ILE A 147 -10.90 -27.41 3.67
CA ILE A 147 -11.07 -27.38 5.12
C ILE A 147 -12.23 -28.33 5.53
N PRO A 148 -12.15 -29.02 6.68
CA PRO A 148 -13.26 -29.77 7.25
C PRO A 148 -14.52 -28.93 7.47
N GLU A 149 -15.70 -29.54 7.26
CA GLU A 149 -16.99 -28.83 7.33
C GLU A 149 -17.30 -28.26 8.71
N SER A 150 -16.81 -28.90 9.78
CA SER A 150 -17.04 -28.48 11.17
C SER A 150 -16.56 -27.08 11.48
N ILE A 151 -15.50 -26.62 10.81
CA ILE A 151 -14.89 -25.31 11.05
C ILE A 151 -15.12 -24.34 9.88
N ARG A 152 -15.54 -24.83 8.71
CA ARG A 152 -15.78 -24.00 7.51
C ARG A 152 -16.70 -22.82 7.81
N HIS A 153 -17.84 -23.10 8.44
CA HIS A 153 -18.83 -22.07 8.77
C HIS A 153 -18.27 -20.99 9.71
N ASN A 154 -17.48 -21.39 10.71
CA ASN A 154 -16.87 -20.45 11.64
C ASN A 154 -15.87 -19.51 10.94
N TYR A 155 -15.12 -20.01 9.96
CA TYR A 155 -14.19 -19.19 9.17
C TYR A 155 -14.92 -18.26 8.21
N GLU A 156 -16.02 -18.71 7.61
CA GLU A 156 -16.86 -17.86 6.76
C GLU A 156 -17.42 -16.67 7.57
N GLN A 157 -17.99 -16.94 8.75
CA GLN A 157 -18.47 -15.88 9.65
C GLN A 157 -17.34 -14.94 10.11
N MET A 158 -16.19 -15.49 10.49
CA MET A 158 -15.04 -14.68 10.95
C MET A 158 -14.52 -13.74 9.86
N GLU A 159 -14.47 -14.19 8.60
CA GLU A 159 -14.04 -13.34 7.49
C GLU A 159 -15.06 -12.23 7.16
N GLU A 160 -16.37 -12.52 7.27
CA GLU A 160 -17.42 -11.51 7.14
C GLU A 160 -17.28 -10.43 8.23
N GLU A 161 -17.12 -10.83 9.49
CA GLU A 161 -16.92 -9.90 10.61
C GLU A 161 -15.62 -9.10 10.47
N ARG A 162 -14.52 -9.75 10.08
CA ARG A 162 -13.23 -9.09 9.85
C ARG A 162 -13.35 -8.00 8.78
N THR A 163 -14.05 -8.28 7.69
CA THR A 163 -14.27 -7.30 6.62
C THR A 163 -15.07 -6.10 7.12
N LYS A 164 -16.09 -6.34 7.95
CA LYS A 164 -16.89 -5.27 8.57
C LYS A 164 -16.05 -4.38 9.48
N ILE A 165 -15.23 -4.97 10.36
CA ILE A 165 -14.36 -4.22 11.29
C ILE A 165 -13.35 -3.36 10.51
N ILE A 166 -12.72 -3.92 9.48
CA ILE A 166 -11.76 -3.18 8.63
C ILE A 166 -12.45 -2.00 7.95
N MET A 167 -13.68 -2.19 7.46
CA MET A 167 -14.47 -1.13 6.85
C MET A 167 -14.82 -0.03 7.86
N GLU A 168 -15.27 -0.40 9.06
CA GLU A 168 -15.58 0.54 10.15
C GLU A 168 -14.35 1.35 10.57
N GLN A 169 -13.19 0.71 10.72
CA GLN A 169 -11.93 1.40 11.01
C GLN A 169 -11.58 2.41 9.93
N LYS A 170 -11.68 2.03 8.66
CA LYS A 170 -11.39 2.91 7.53
C LYS A 170 -12.36 4.10 7.46
N LEU A 171 -13.63 3.90 7.79
CA LEU A 171 -14.62 4.98 7.89
C LEU A 171 -14.26 5.94 9.02
N MET A 172 -13.91 5.40 10.20
CA MET A 172 -13.49 6.19 11.35
C MET A 172 -12.24 7.04 11.06
N GLU A 173 -11.24 6.47 10.37
CA GLU A 173 -10.04 7.21 9.94
C GLU A 173 -10.39 8.34 8.96
N LYS A 174 -11.28 8.08 8.00
CA LYS A 174 -11.73 9.09 7.03
C LYS A 174 -12.54 10.19 7.69
N GLU A 175 -13.39 9.85 8.65
CA GLU A 175 -14.18 10.81 9.41
C GLU A 175 -13.29 11.67 10.32
N SER A 176 -12.33 11.06 11.00
CA SER A 176 -11.31 11.77 11.80
C SER A 176 -10.51 12.75 10.94
N ALA A 177 -10.03 12.31 9.76
CA ALA A 177 -9.33 13.16 8.82
C ALA A 177 -10.21 14.33 8.32
N ARG A 178 -11.51 14.07 8.06
CA ARG A 178 -12.47 15.11 7.65
C ARG A 178 -12.70 16.13 8.76
N SER A 179 -12.85 15.67 10.01
CA SER A 179 -13.02 16.55 11.17
C SER A 179 -11.81 17.44 11.39
N GLN A 180 -10.59 16.87 11.31
CA GLN A 180 -9.36 17.65 11.41
C GLN A 180 -9.29 18.75 10.34
N GLN A 181 -9.64 18.42 9.09
CA GLN A 181 -9.69 19.42 8.01
C GLN A 181 -10.70 20.53 8.26
N GLN A 182 -11.86 20.21 8.86
CA GLN A 182 -12.85 21.22 9.22
C GLN A 182 -12.32 22.16 10.30
N ILE A 183 -11.70 21.61 11.35
CA ILE A 183 -11.08 22.38 12.43
C ILE A 183 -9.96 23.27 11.85
N ASP A 184 -9.09 22.74 11.00
CA ASP A 184 -8.01 23.50 10.36
C ASP A 184 -8.53 24.64 9.50
N ASN A 185 -9.60 24.41 8.74
CA ASN A 185 -10.25 25.45 7.92
C ASN A 185 -10.87 26.54 8.79
N GLU A 186 -11.57 26.17 9.86
CA GLU A 186 -12.17 27.11 10.81
C GLU A 186 -11.09 27.92 11.55
N MET A 187 -10.01 27.27 11.98
CA MET A 187 -8.86 27.95 12.59
C MET A 187 -8.22 28.96 11.64
N ASN A 188 -8.02 28.59 10.36
CA ASN A 188 -7.46 29.48 9.36
C ASN A 188 -8.38 30.68 9.10
N LEU A 189 -9.68 30.46 8.95
CA LEU A 189 -10.68 31.52 8.77
C LEU A 189 -10.70 32.47 9.98
N ALA A 190 -10.73 31.93 11.20
CA ALA A 190 -10.72 32.71 12.43
C ALA A 190 -9.43 33.52 12.57
N ARG A 191 -8.29 32.94 12.19
CA ARG A 191 -6.98 33.60 12.19
C ARG A 191 -6.94 34.76 11.20
N GLU A 192 -7.35 34.55 9.95
CA GLU A 192 -7.39 35.59 8.92
C GLU A 192 -8.32 36.73 9.31
N LYS A 193 -9.51 36.42 9.82
CA LYS A 193 -10.46 37.42 10.33
C LYS A 193 -9.86 38.25 11.46
N SER A 194 -9.25 37.59 12.45
CA SER A 194 -8.61 38.27 13.58
C SER A 194 -7.47 39.19 13.14
N MET A 195 -6.68 38.78 12.13
CA MET A 195 -5.63 39.63 11.55
C MET A 195 -6.22 40.84 10.82
N ALA A 196 -7.30 40.66 10.04
CA ALA A 196 -7.97 41.73 9.33
C ALA A 196 -8.59 42.75 10.29
N ASP A 197 -9.28 42.28 11.34
CA ASP A 197 -9.90 43.13 12.37
C ASP A 197 -8.84 43.94 13.15
N ALA A 198 -7.73 43.30 13.54
CA ALA A 198 -6.62 43.99 14.20
C ALA A 198 -5.96 45.04 13.30
N TYR A 199 -5.79 44.72 12.01
CA TYR A 199 -5.24 45.65 11.02
C TYR A 199 -6.17 46.85 10.81
N TYR A 200 -7.48 46.61 10.67
CA TYR A 200 -8.49 47.66 10.57
C TYR A 200 -8.48 48.58 11.79
N TYR A 201 -8.49 48.01 13.01
CA TYR A 201 -8.44 48.78 14.24
C TYR A 201 -7.20 49.66 14.32
N ARG A 202 -6.04 49.13 13.92
CA ARG A 202 -4.78 49.88 13.85
C ARG A 202 -4.89 51.06 12.89
N LEU A 203 -5.38 50.84 11.66
CA LEU A 203 -5.53 51.92 10.67
C LEU A 203 -6.47 53.02 11.14
N VAL A 204 -7.60 52.66 11.75
CA VAL A 204 -8.55 53.64 12.31
C VAL A 204 -7.88 54.48 13.39
N LYS A 205 -7.15 53.85 14.32
CA LYS A 205 -6.43 54.57 15.39
C LYS A 205 -5.30 55.44 14.86
N GLU A 206 -4.57 54.98 13.83
CA GLU A 206 -3.57 55.78 13.14
C GLU A 206 -4.20 56.99 12.43
N ALA A 207 -5.34 56.81 11.76
CA ALA A 207 -6.07 57.89 11.12
C ALA A 207 -6.56 58.93 12.14
N GLU A 208 -7.19 58.51 13.24
CA GLU A 208 -7.58 59.38 14.36
C GLU A 208 -6.39 60.12 14.97
N ALA A 209 -5.25 59.45 15.16
CA ALA A 209 -4.05 60.10 15.66
C ALA A 209 -3.49 61.12 14.65
N ASN A 210 -3.58 60.82 13.35
CA ASN A 210 -3.13 61.71 12.30
C ASN A 210 -4.02 62.94 12.18
N THR A 211 -5.34 62.83 12.35
CA THR A 211 -6.23 64.01 12.36
C THR A 211 -5.91 64.96 13.52
N LEU A 212 -5.60 64.44 14.70
CA LEU A 212 -5.13 65.25 15.84
C LEU A 212 -3.77 65.91 15.60
N LYS A 213 -2.90 65.26 14.82
CA LYS A 213 -1.58 65.79 14.44
C LYS A 213 -1.64 66.83 13.32
N LEU A 214 -2.80 67.11 12.72
CA LEU A 214 -2.98 68.16 11.69
C LEU A 214 -3.02 69.56 12.32
N THR A 215 -2.05 69.89 13.17
CA THR A 215 -1.83 71.27 13.63
C THR A 215 -0.73 71.91 12.78
N PRO A 216 -0.85 73.21 12.45
CA PRO A 216 0.12 73.88 11.59
C PRO A 216 1.55 73.82 12.17
N GLN A 217 1.68 73.89 13.49
CA GLN A 217 2.99 73.82 14.17
C GLN A 217 3.62 72.42 14.08
N TYR A 218 2.82 71.36 14.17
CA TYR A 218 3.34 69.98 14.05
C TYR A 218 3.73 69.65 12.62
N LEU A 219 2.97 70.12 11.64
CA LEU A 219 3.30 69.94 10.22
C LEU A 219 4.59 70.66 9.85
N GLU A 220 4.81 71.88 10.34
CA GLU A 220 6.08 72.60 10.17
C GLU A 220 7.26 71.85 10.81
N LEU A 221 7.11 71.38 12.05
CA LEU A 221 8.14 70.61 12.72
C LEU A 221 8.48 69.32 11.95
N ARG A 222 7.46 68.57 11.51
CA ARG A 222 7.67 67.35 10.71
C ARG A 222 8.29 67.62 9.35
N PHE A 223 7.94 68.73 8.72
CA PHE A 223 8.56 69.14 7.46
C PHE A 223 10.06 69.44 7.65
N ILE A 224 10.42 70.19 8.69
CA ILE A 224 11.83 70.50 9.00
C ILE A 224 12.60 69.21 9.30
N GLU A 225 12.05 68.31 10.13
CA GLU A 225 12.68 67.01 10.42
C GLU A 225 12.87 66.16 9.16
N ALA A 226 11.86 66.09 8.28
CA ALA A 226 11.94 65.33 7.03
C ALA A 226 12.98 65.92 6.06
N ILE A 227 13.08 67.26 5.98
CA ILE A 227 14.15 67.91 5.22
C ILE A 227 15.50 67.56 5.83
N ALA A 228 15.70 67.77 7.14
CA ALA A 228 17.00 67.54 7.78
C ALA A 228 17.49 66.09 7.60
N ASN A 229 16.59 65.11 7.67
CA ASN A 229 16.94 63.69 7.51
C ASN A 229 17.17 63.28 6.05
N ASN A 230 16.47 63.88 5.09
CA ASN A 230 16.59 63.53 3.67
C ASN A 230 17.57 64.43 2.90
N THR A 231 17.98 65.57 3.45
CA THR A 231 18.96 66.46 2.81
C THR A 231 20.34 65.85 2.91
N LYS A 232 20.78 65.21 1.82
CA LYS A 232 22.20 64.96 1.58
C LYS A 232 22.86 66.31 1.31
N MET A 233 23.70 66.77 2.23
CA MET A 233 24.53 67.95 2.00
C MET A 233 25.62 67.60 0.97
N TYR A 234 25.55 68.24 -0.19
CA TYR A 234 26.58 68.15 -1.22
C TYR A 234 27.52 69.36 -1.06
N PHE A 235 28.81 69.11 -0.88
CA PHE A 235 29.85 70.15 -0.78
C PHE A 235 30.70 70.18 -2.06
N GLY A 236 30.76 71.33 -2.73
CA GLY A 236 31.58 71.57 -3.94
C GLY A 236 31.28 72.93 -4.58
N ASP A 237 32.19 73.44 -5.41
CA ASP A 237 32.17 74.83 -5.94
C ASP A 237 31.00 75.16 -6.90
N LYS A 238 30.15 74.19 -7.24
CA LYS A 238 28.93 74.38 -8.03
C LYS A 238 27.76 73.60 -7.43
N ILE A 239 27.07 74.23 -6.49
CA ILE A 239 25.81 73.74 -5.94
C ILE A 239 24.72 73.92 -7.02
N PRO A 240 24.00 72.87 -7.46
CA PRO A 240 22.82 73.03 -8.31
C PRO A 240 21.78 73.89 -7.59
N ASN A 241 21.16 74.86 -8.28
CA ASN A 241 20.01 75.64 -7.78
C ASN A 241 18.75 74.76 -7.62
N MET A 242 18.82 73.66 -6.87
CA MET A 242 17.66 72.89 -6.47
C MET A 242 17.10 73.49 -5.17
N VAL A 243 16.34 74.57 -5.37
CA VAL A 243 15.07 74.88 -4.69
C VAL A 243 15.03 74.61 -3.18
N PHE A 244 15.60 75.53 -2.40
CA PHE A 244 15.09 75.88 -1.07
C PHE A 244 14.05 76.98 -1.22
N ASP A 245 12.92 76.71 -1.89
CA ASP A 245 11.86 77.72 -1.98
C ASP A 245 10.93 77.62 -0.77
N GLN A 246 11.31 78.29 0.30
CA GLN A 246 10.53 78.49 1.51
C GLN A 246 9.16 79.16 1.22
N LYS A 247 8.98 79.75 0.02
CA LYS A 247 7.70 80.36 -0.42
C LYS A 247 6.66 79.33 -0.88
N LEU A 248 7.05 78.13 -1.29
CA LEU A 248 6.09 77.07 -1.67
C LEU A 248 5.22 76.66 -0.47
N LEU A 249 5.80 76.61 0.73
CA LEU A 249 5.08 76.31 1.97
C LEU A 249 4.11 77.41 2.37
N GLY A 250 4.52 78.68 2.28
CA GLY A 250 3.64 79.81 2.60
C GLY A 250 2.39 79.82 1.72
N ASN A 251 2.57 79.62 0.41
CA ASN A 251 1.46 79.55 -0.55
C ASN A 251 0.60 78.29 -0.37
N PHE A 252 1.21 77.14 -0.05
CA PHE A 252 0.48 75.89 0.18
C PHE A 252 -0.33 75.94 1.49
N LEU A 253 0.26 76.40 2.59
CA LEU A 253 -0.43 76.56 3.88
C LEU A 253 -1.56 77.59 3.80
N GLU A 254 -1.40 78.69 3.06
CA GLU A 254 -2.50 79.61 2.76
C GLU A 254 -3.61 78.96 1.92
N SER A 255 -3.26 78.09 0.96
CA SER A 255 -4.25 77.40 0.13
C SER A 255 -5.05 76.34 0.91
N VAL A 256 -4.39 75.62 1.83
CA VAL A 256 -5.01 74.61 2.70
C VAL A 256 -5.89 75.29 3.77
N ALA A 257 -5.47 76.44 4.31
CA ALA A 257 -6.27 77.24 5.23
C ALA A 257 -7.54 77.83 4.59
N LYS A 258 -7.57 77.99 3.26
CA LYS A 258 -8.72 78.53 2.49
C LYS A 258 -9.69 77.47 1.96
N MET A 259 -9.43 76.17 2.13
CA MET A 259 -10.36 75.12 1.71
C MET A 259 -11.54 74.99 2.70
N PRO A 260 -12.80 75.05 2.24
CA PRO A 260 -13.95 74.88 3.13
C PRO A 260 -13.99 73.46 3.69
N ARG A 261 -14.14 73.33 5.01
CA ARG A 261 -14.44 72.05 5.67
C ARG A 261 -15.80 71.56 5.16
N LYS A 262 -15.81 70.56 4.29
CA LYS A 262 -17.04 69.83 3.98
C LYS A 262 -17.44 69.05 5.23
N GLU A 263 -18.62 69.37 5.76
CA GLU A 263 -19.30 68.55 6.76
C GLU A 263 -19.59 67.18 6.12
N ALA A 264 -19.09 66.13 6.76
CA ALA A 264 -19.35 64.75 6.36
C ALA A 264 -20.65 64.29 7.03
N PHE A 265 -21.62 63.89 6.20
CA PHE A 265 -22.71 62.98 6.56
C PHE A 265 -22.18 61.56 6.78
#